data_AF-A0A821GLL8-F1
#
_entry.id   AF-A0A821GLL8-F1
#
_cell.length_a   1.000
_cell.length_b   1.000
_cell.length_c   1.000
_cell.angle_alpha   90.00
_cell.angle_beta   90.00
_cell.angle_gamma   90.00
#
_symmetry.space_group_name_H-M   'P 1'
#
loop_
_entity.id
_entity.type
_entity.pdbx_description
1 polymer ?
#
loop_
_entity_poly.entity_id
_entity_poly.type
_entity_poly.pdbx_seq_one_letter_code
_entity_poly.pdbx_strand_id
1 'polypeptide(L)'
;PSGPTTASSRTGLAKGDLFVINLNENGTEKLLLEVDDERQIQAVHPEICIDEAIKKTFPSINFLTNYYNVQQVNNKEHFALYLVEMQVKEQYFSRGDMWRFTRKLVNTSVYLRKTLDIYGMRATVYGLWVPDSPYRVSSGYITKDTKIVFRSLSACCSIFLQMSKEMWDFDHRGDTYYEKAVDGFLHDLFTRWKAMLCQHDVTMTLFSRVFYDAKSLDAFPQCLQQYINTDHRGRFYEDFYR
;
A
#
# COMPACT_ATOMS: atom_id res chain seq x y z
N PRO A 1 5.87 -19.15 57.47
CA PRO A 1 6.80 -19.88 56.57
C PRO A 1 6.38 -19.69 55.10
N SER A 2 6.73 -18.52 54.56
CA SER A 2 6.63 -18.17 53.15
C SER A 2 7.84 -18.74 52.42
N GLY A 3 7.66 -19.84 51.70
CA GLY A 3 8.69 -20.38 50.80
C GLY A 3 8.81 -19.48 49.57
N PRO A 4 10.03 -19.29 49.02
CA PRO A 4 10.23 -18.49 47.82
C PRO A 4 9.68 -19.26 46.61
N THR A 5 8.70 -18.66 45.92
CA THR A 5 8.26 -19.12 44.60
C THR A 5 9.41 -18.86 43.63
N THR A 6 10.21 -19.89 43.38
CA THR A 6 11.27 -19.87 42.36
C THR A 6 10.65 -19.55 41.01
N ALA A 7 10.92 -18.35 40.49
CA ALA A 7 10.72 -18.02 39.09
C ALA A 7 11.59 -18.97 38.26
N SER A 8 10.99 -20.02 37.71
CA SER A 8 11.65 -20.90 36.75
C SER A 8 12.00 -20.05 35.54
N SER A 9 13.28 -19.70 35.40
CA SER A 9 13.84 -19.14 34.17
C SER A 9 13.50 -20.10 33.03
N ARG A 10 12.62 -19.67 32.11
CA ARG A 10 12.30 -20.42 30.89
C ARG A 10 13.58 -20.55 30.06
N THR A 11 14.27 -21.68 30.18
CA THR A 11 15.39 -22.06 29.31
C THR A 11 14.83 -22.80 28.10
N GLY A 12 14.19 -22.07 27.19
CA GLY A 12 13.66 -22.65 25.95
C GLY A 12 12.91 -21.61 25.12
N LEU A 13 13.20 -21.58 23.82
CA LEU A 13 12.48 -20.77 22.84
C LEU A 13 11.16 -21.47 22.51
N ALA A 14 10.05 -20.78 22.78
CA ALA A 14 8.71 -21.26 22.43
C ALA A 14 8.25 -20.64 21.12
N LYS A 15 7.30 -21.30 20.45
CA LYS A 15 6.71 -20.78 19.21
C LYS A 15 5.98 -19.50 19.53
N GLY A 16 6.23 -18.47 18.72
CA GLY A 16 5.70 -17.14 18.94
C GLY A 16 6.51 -16.29 19.91
N ASP A 17 7.66 -16.74 20.41
CA ASP A 17 8.60 -15.83 21.08
C ASP A 17 9.08 -14.77 20.08
N LEU A 18 9.15 -13.53 20.54
CA LEU A 18 9.43 -12.36 19.72
C LEU A 18 10.81 -11.80 20.06
N PHE A 19 11.63 -11.59 19.04
CA PHE A 19 12.97 -11.04 19.17
C PHE A 19 13.06 -9.71 18.44
N VAL A 20 13.70 -8.74 19.08
CA VAL A 20 14.07 -7.47 18.46
C VAL A 20 15.56 -7.49 18.19
N ILE A 21 15.92 -7.22 16.95
CA ILE A 21 17.28 -6.99 16.50
C ILE A 21 17.42 -5.51 16.21
N ASN A 22 18.30 -4.83 16.94
CA ASN A 22 18.64 -3.43 16.66
C ASN A 22 19.67 -3.40 15.53
N LEU A 23 19.29 -2.85 14.38
CA LEU A 23 20.14 -2.86 13.17
C LEU A 23 21.17 -1.73 13.15
N ASN A 24 20.90 -0.64 13.87
CA ASN A 24 21.78 0.53 13.98
C ASN A 24 22.21 0.73 15.43
N GLU A 25 23.42 1.27 15.64
CA GLU A 25 23.96 1.60 16.97
C GLU A 25 23.05 2.57 17.75
N ASN A 26 22.35 3.45 17.03
CA ASN A 26 21.39 4.42 17.59
C ASN A 26 20.02 3.79 17.95
N GLY A 27 19.78 2.52 17.62
CA GLY A 27 18.54 1.80 17.93
C GLY A 27 17.28 2.29 17.20
N THR A 28 17.42 3.11 16.16
CA THR A 28 16.30 3.67 15.39
C THR A 28 15.65 2.66 14.45
N GLU A 29 16.45 1.81 13.83
CA GLU A 29 15.98 0.75 12.95
C GLU A 29 15.95 -0.58 13.70
N LYS A 30 14.74 -1.13 13.84
CA LYS A 30 14.49 -2.37 14.57
C LYS A 30 13.88 -3.40 13.63
N LEU A 31 14.36 -4.64 13.75
CA LEU A 31 13.80 -5.79 13.07
C LEU A 31 13.18 -6.72 14.11
N LEU A 32 11.86 -6.91 14.01
CA LEU A 32 11.12 -7.87 14.81
C LEU A 32 11.00 -9.19 14.07
N LEU A 33 11.44 -10.27 14.71
CA LEU A 33 11.32 -11.64 14.22
C LEU A 33 10.60 -12.50 15.24
N GLU A 34 9.72 -13.35 14.76
CA GLU A 34 8.98 -14.31 15.55
C GLU A 34 9.49 -15.72 15.27
N VAL A 35 9.53 -16.55 16.31
CA VAL A 35 9.92 -17.95 16.19
C VAL A 35 8.78 -18.76 15.59
N ASP A 36 8.95 -19.19 14.33
CA ASP A 36 7.95 -19.95 13.58
C ASP A 36 7.79 -21.40 14.08
N ASP A 37 8.84 -22.03 14.61
CA ASP A 37 8.84 -23.42 15.07
C ASP A 37 9.44 -23.58 16.47
N GLU A 38 8.77 -24.39 17.30
CA GLU A 38 9.31 -24.89 18.57
C GLU A 38 10.45 -25.87 18.29
N ARG A 39 11.67 -25.33 18.23
CA ARG A 39 12.87 -26.16 18.33
C ARG A 39 13.38 -26.06 19.75
N GLN A 40 13.47 -27.21 20.43
CA GLN A 40 14.29 -27.31 21.64
C GLN A 40 15.75 -27.16 21.22
N ILE A 41 16.21 -25.91 21.11
CA ILE A 41 17.59 -25.60 20.76
C ILE A 41 18.43 -25.80 22.03
N GLN A 42 18.93 -27.01 22.23
CA GLN A 42 20.04 -27.29 23.16
C GLN A 42 21.38 -27.00 22.47
N ALA A 43 21.52 -25.82 21.87
CA ALA A 43 22.80 -25.39 21.29
C ALA A 43 23.60 -24.60 22.33
N VAL A 44 24.88 -24.97 22.49
CA VAL A 44 25.83 -24.27 23.38
C VAL A 44 26.06 -22.83 22.93
N HIS A 45 25.93 -22.57 21.62
CA HIS A 45 25.92 -21.25 21.01
C HIS A 45 24.66 -21.11 20.15
N PRO A 46 23.66 -20.32 20.58
CA PRO A 46 22.47 -20.08 19.78
C PRO A 46 22.83 -19.17 18.59
N GLU A 47 22.62 -19.67 17.37
CA GLU A 47 22.80 -18.93 16.13
C GLU A 47 21.43 -18.59 15.51
N ILE A 48 21.32 -17.41 14.91
CA ILE A 48 20.13 -16.97 14.18
C ILE A 48 20.46 -16.92 12.69
N CYS A 49 19.82 -17.81 11.93
CA CYS A 49 19.89 -17.76 10.47
C CYS A 49 18.75 -16.90 9.94
N ILE A 50 19.10 -15.92 9.10
CA ILE A 50 18.15 -14.99 8.47
C ILE A 50 18.17 -15.23 6.97
N ASP A 51 16.98 -15.26 6.35
CA ASP A 51 16.83 -15.37 4.90
C ASP A 51 17.49 -14.18 4.17
N GLU A 52 18.15 -14.44 3.05
CA GLU A 52 18.74 -13.43 2.18
C GLU A 52 17.71 -12.39 1.69
N ALA A 53 16.43 -12.77 1.59
CA ALA A 53 15.34 -11.86 1.26
C ALA A 53 15.21 -10.70 2.27
N ILE A 54 15.50 -10.95 3.55
CA ILE A 54 15.49 -9.93 4.61
C ILE A 54 16.69 -8.98 4.45
N LYS A 55 17.86 -9.50 4.03
CA LYS A 55 19.04 -8.69 3.74
C LYS A 55 18.80 -7.69 2.61
N LYS A 56 18.08 -8.09 1.56
CA LYS A 56 17.68 -7.19 0.46
C LYS A 56 16.74 -6.07 0.92
N THR A 57 15.94 -6.35 1.94
CA THR A 57 14.97 -5.40 2.51
C THR A 57 15.65 -4.39 3.44
N PHE A 58 16.64 -4.85 4.20
CA PHE A 58 17.36 -4.07 5.20
C PHE A 58 18.86 -4.06 4.86
N PRO A 59 19.32 -3.10 4.02
CA PRO A 59 20.73 -3.00 3.62
C PRO A 59 21.70 -2.79 4.80
N SER A 60 21.19 -2.24 5.91
CA SER A 60 21.90 -2.06 7.19
C SER A 60 22.36 -3.39 7.81
N ILE A 61 21.83 -4.52 7.33
CA ILE A 61 22.24 -5.85 7.76
C ILE A 61 23.52 -6.29 7.04
N ASN A 62 24.67 -6.08 7.69
CA ASN A 62 25.97 -6.60 7.26
C ASN A 62 26.49 -7.67 8.24
N PHE A 63 26.16 -8.93 7.93
CA PHE A 63 26.54 -10.10 8.73
C PHE A 63 28.05 -10.37 8.83
N LEU A 64 28.88 -9.70 8.01
CA LEU A 64 30.32 -9.91 8.01
C LEU A 64 31.07 -9.03 9.02
N THR A 65 30.46 -7.96 9.52
CA THR A 65 31.16 -6.95 10.33
C THR A 65 30.48 -6.57 11.64
N ASN A 66 29.19 -6.90 11.82
CA ASN A 66 28.41 -6.35 12.92
C ASN A 66 27.92 -7.43 13.89
N TYR A 67 28.21 -7.23 15.18
CA TYR A 67 27.52 -7.93 16.27
C TYR A 67 26.18 -7.23 16.51
N TYR A 68 25.08 -7.96 16.33
CA TYR A 68 23.75 -7.42 16.57
C TYR A 68 23.30 -7.73 17.99
N ASN A 69 22.76 -6.72 18.68
CA ASN A 69 22.13 -6.93 19.97
C ASN A 69 20.72 -7.51 19.75
N VAL A 70 20.55 -8.78 20.11
CA VAL A 70 19.29 -9.51 20.02
C VAL A 70 18.66 -9.57 21.39
N GLN A 71 17.45 -9.05 21.52
CA GLN A 71 16.72 -9.00 22.79
C GLN A 71 15.39 -9.73 22.65
N GLN A 72 15.10 -10.61 23.60
CA GLN A 72 13.76 -11.19 23.72
C GLN A 72 12.79 -10.13 24.22
N VAL A 73 11.65 -10.01 23.56
CA VAL A 73 10.60 -9.05 23.92
C VAL A 73 9.63 -9.70 24.89
N ASN A 74 9.62 -9.20 26.12
CA ASN A 74 8.66 -9.64 27.14
C ASN A 74 7.25 -9.06 26.91
N ASN A 75 7.17 -7.79 26.47
CA ASN A 75 5.89 -7.14 26.18
C ASN A 75 5.77 -6.81 24.68
N LYS A 76 5.00 -7.63 23.96
CA LYS A 76 4.77 -7.48 22.52
C LYS A 76 3.94 -6.24 22.17
N GLU A 77 3.10 -5.77 23.08
CA GLU A 77 2.21 -4.62 22.86
C GLU A 77 2.99 -3.31 22.70
N HIS A 78 4.20 -3.22 23.24
CA HIS A 78 5.08 -2.07 23.03
C HIS A 78 5.46 -1.86 21.55
N PHE A 79 5.36 -2.90 20.74
CA PHE A 79 5.63 -2.85 19.30
C PHE A 79 4.35 -2.91 18.46
N ALA A 80 3.19 -2.66 19.08
CA ALA A 80 1.90 -2.69 18.41
C ALA A 80 1.83 -1.64 17.28
N LEU A 81 1.39 -2.09 16.12
CA LEU A 81 1.17 -1.25 14.96
C LEU A 81 -0.22 -0.63 15.00
N TYR A 82 -0.33 0.62 14.57
CA TYR A 82 -1.62 1.30 14.37
C TYR A 82 -2.21 0.98 12.99
N LEU A 83 -1.37 1.05 11.96
CA LEU A 83 -1.75 0.88 10.56
C LEU A 83 -0.71 0.04 9.83
N VAL A 84 -1.20 -0.91 9.04
CA VAL A 84 -0.40 -1.73 8.13
C VAL A 84 -0.97 -1.56 6.73
N GLU A 85 -0.15 -1.07 5.81
CA GLU A 85 -0.48 -1.01 4.39
C GLU A 85 0.13 -2.20 3.67
N MET A 86 -0.73 -2.96 3.00
CA MET A 86 -0.37 -4.14 2.22
C MET A 86 -0.68 -3.90 0.75
N GLN A 87 0.21 -4.37 -0.12
CA GLN A 87 0.06 -4.33 -1.56
C GLN A 87 -0.27 -5.71 -2.10
N VAL A 88 -1.28 -5.76 -2.96
CA VAL A 88 -1.70 -6.95 -3.71
C VAL A 88 -1.40 -6.69 -5.18
N LYS A 89 -0.82 -7.67 -5.87
CA LYS A 89 -0.48 -7.57 -7.29
C LYS A 89 -1.03 -8.79 -8.04
N GLU A 90 -1.64 -8.57 -9.19
CA GLU A 90 -2.10 -9.61 -10.12
C GLU A 90 -3.05 -10.65 -9.50
N GLN A 91 -3.78 -10.28 -8.43
CA GLN A 91 -4.69 -11.18 -7.73
C GLN A 91 -5.96 -10.44 -7.32
N TYR A 92 -7.11 -11.12 -7.41
CA TYR A 92 -8.38 -10.63 -6.90
C TYR A 92 -8.50 -10.95 -5.40
N PHE A 93 -8.75 -9.92 -4.59
CA PHE A 93 -9.04 -10.06 -3.17
C PHE A 93 -10.49 -9.64 -2.91
N SER A 94 -11.33 -10.56 -2.47
CA SER A 94 -12.66 -10.20 -1.97
C SER A 94 -12.58 -9.63 -0.55
N ARG A 95 -13.64 -8.93 -0.10
CA ARG A 95 -13.72 -8.45 1.30
C ARG A 95 -13.69 -9.60 2.32
N GLY A 96 -14.25 -10.76 1.96
CA GLY A 96 -14.21 -11.95 2.82
C GLY A 96 -12.80 -12.51 2.97
N ASP A 97 -12.04 -12.48 1.88
CA ASP A 97 -10.64 -12.91 1.89
C ASP A 97 -9.75 -11.96 2.68
N MET A 98 -9.91 -10.65 2.48
CA MET A 98 -9.23 -9.63 3.28
C MET A 98 -9.48 -9.85 4.78
N TRP A 99 -10.73 -10.16 5.17
CA TRP A 99 -11.05 -10.45 6.56
C TRP A 99 -10.35 -11.70 7.09
N ARG A 100 -10.34 -12.81 6.32
CA ARG A 100 -9.64 -14.05 6.69
C ARG A 100 -8.14 -13.83 6.80
N PHE A 101 -7.57 -13.07 5.86
CA PHE A 101 -6.16 -12.71 5.82
C PHE A 101 -5.77 -11.89 7.06
N THR A 102 -6.53 -10.82 7.35
CA THR A 102 -6.35 -10.01 8.56
C THR A 102 -6.48 -10.84 9.83
N ARG A 103 -7.48 -11.73 9.93
CA ARG A 103 -7.68 -12.57 11.11
C ARG A 103 -6.52 -13.53 11.35
N LYS A 104 -5.87 -14.04 10.29
CA LYS A 104 -4.69 -14.88 10.39
C LYS A 104 -3.44 -14.11 10.82
N LEU A 105 -3.36 -12.82 10.51
CA LEU A 105 -2.25 -11.94 10.87
C LEU A 105 -2.32 -11.39 12.29
N VAL A 106 -3.47 -11.43 12.95
CA VAL A 106 -3.58 -11.02 14.36
C VAL A 106 -2.60 -11.82 15.21
N ASN A 107 -1.87 -11.12 16.08
CA ASN A 107 -0.83 -11.64 16.97
C ASN A 107 0.43 -12.14 16.25
N THR A 108 0.74 -11.63 15.06
CA THR A 108 1.97 -11.97 14.32
C THR A 108 2.88 -10.76 14.14
N SER A 109 4.18 -11.02 13.94
CA SER A 109 5.15 -9.99 13.56
C SER A 109 5.27 -9.80 12.04
N VAL A 110 5.42 -8.53 11.64
CA VAL A 110 5.61 -8.14 10.25
C VAL A 110 6.73 -7.11 10.12
N TYR A 111 7.38 -7.13 8.97
CA TYR A 111 8.42 -6.18 8.58
C TYR A 111 8.17 -5.68 7.16
N LEU A 112 8.73 -4.52 6.81
CA LEU A 112 8.59 -3.93 5.48
C LEU A 112 8.99 -4.91 4.38
N ARG A 113 8.31 -4.89 3.23
CA ARG A 113 8.56 -5.77 2.07
C ARG A 113 8.43 -7.28 2.34
N LYS A 114 7.98 -7.71 3.53
CA LYS A 114 7.62 -9.11 3.78
C LYS A 114 6.50 -9.51 2.83
N THR A 115 6.73 -10.54 2.03
CA THR A 115 5.69 -11.16 1.20
C THR A 115 5.05 -12.26 2.04
N LEU A 116 3.74 -12.15 2.23
CA LEU A 116 2.92 -13.08 3.00
C LEU A 116 2.08 -13.90 2.03
N ASP A 117 2.09 -15.21 2.20
CA ASP A 117 1.26 -16.16 1.44
C ASP A 117 0.35 -16.90 2.43
N ILE A 118 -0.93 -16.54 2.40
CA ILE A 118 -1.93 -17.06 3.34
C ILE A 118 -3.12 -17.55 2.52
N TYR A 119 -3.44 -18.84 2.62
CA TYR A 119 -4.50 -19.48 1.84
C TYR A 119 -4.33 -19.33 0.31
N GLY A 120 -3.09 -19.30 -0.18
CA GLY A 120 -2.78 -19.11 -1.61
C GLY A 120 -2.92 -17.67 -2.09
N MET A 121 -3.15 -16.73 -1.18
CA MET A 121 -3.28 -15.31 -1.46
C MET A 121 -2.00 -14.61 -1.05
N ARG A 122 -1.44 -13.82 -1.96
CA ARG A 122 -0.15 -13.16 -1.77
C ARG A 122 -0.34 -11.67 -1.57
N ALA A 123 0.19 -11.15 -0.48
CA ALA A 123 0.25 -9.72 -0.23
C ALA A 123 1.60 -9.33 0.35
N THR A 124 2.13 -8.19 -0.09
CA THR A 124 3.43 -7.67 0.35
C THR A 124 3.21 -6.48 1.28
N VAL A 125 3.90 -6.47 2.41
CA VAL A 125 3.86 -5.33 3.35
C VAL A 125 4.57 -4.12 2.72
N TYR A 126 3.88 -2.99 2.61
CA TYR A 126 4.42 -1.78 1.98
C TYR A 126 4.71 -0.66 2.98
N GLY A 127 3.87 -0.49 3.99
CA GLY A 127 4.01 0.56 4.99
C GLY A 127 3.52 0.13 6.36
N LEU A 128 4.21 0.57 7.39
CA LEU A 128 3.92 0.28 8.79
C LEU A 128 3.95 1.59 9.58
N TRP A 129 2.96 1.81 10.44
CA TRP A 129 2.87 3.00 11.30
C TRP A 129 2.50 2.61 12.72
N VAL A 130 3.03 3.37 13.67
CA VAL A 130 2.72 3.28 15.11
C VAL A 130 1.85 4.48 15.54
N PRO A 131 1.04 4.38 16.61
CA PRO A 131 0.06 5.40 16.98
C PRO A 131 0.64 6.81 17.16
N ASP A 132 1.84 6.91 17.74
CA ASP A 132 2.43 8.17 18.20
C ASP A 132 3.59 8.67 17.32
N SER A 133 3.72 8.15 16.09
CA SER A 133 4.76 8.58 15.15
C SER A 133 4.20 8.81 13.75
N PRO A 134 4.50 9.96 13.12
CA PRO A 134 4.17 10.17 11.70
C PRO A 134 5.10 9.39 10.76
N TYR A 135 6.21 8.86 11.28
CA TYR A 135 7.21 8.16 10.49
C TYR A 135 6.89 6.68 10.32
N ARG A 136 7.23 6.14 9.15
CA ARG A 136 7.13 4.71 8.88
C ARG A 136 8.14 3.94 9.71
N VAL A 137 7.73 2.81 10.26
CA VAL A 137 8.61 1.89 10.98
C VAL A 137 9.05 0.72 10.10
N SER A 138 10.21 0.16 10.40
CA SER A 138 10.80 -0.98 9.67
C SER A 138 10.07 -2.30 9.95
N SER A 139 9.61 -2.49 11.18
CA SER A 139 8.89 -3.68 11.61
C SER A 139 8.01 -3.40 12.82
N GLY A 140 7.09 -4.32 13.13
CA GLY A 140 6.22 -4.22 14.29
C GLY A 140 5.33 -5.45 14.47
N TYR A 141 4.47 -5.38 15.47
CA TYR A 141 3.58 -6.44 15.88
C TYR A 141 2.11 -6.09 15.58
N ILE A 142 1.39 -7.02 14.97
CA ILE A 142 -0.03 -6.85 14.64
C ILE A 142 -0.87 -7.31 15.83
N THR A 143 -1.62 -6.38 16.43
CA THR A 143 -2.59 -6.67 17.47
C THR A 143 -4.02 -6.68 16.89
N LYS A 144 -5.02 -6.93 17.73
CA LYS A 144 -6.43 -6.88 17.32
C LYS A 144 -6.89 -5.47 16.91
N ASP A 145 -6.23 -4.45 17.43
CA ASP A 145 -6.58 -3.04 17.21
C ASP A 145 -5.84 -2.44 16.00
N THR A 146 -4.85 -3.15 15.45
CA THR A 146 -4.12 -2.75 14.25
C THR A 146 -5.05 -2.74 13.03
N LYS A 147 -5.12 -1.60 12.34
CA LYS A 147 -5.86 -1.47 11.09
C LYS A 147 -5.01 -1.96 9.92
N ILE A 148 -5.54 -2.87 9.12
CA ILE A 148 -4.87 -3.35 7.90
C ILE A 148 -5.58 -2.78 6.68
N VAL A 149 -4.84 -2.11 5.80
CA VAL A 149 -5.34 -1.53 4.55
C VAL A 149 -4.69 -2.25 3.39
N PHE A 150 -5.52 -2.79 2.51
CA PHE A 150 -5.07 -3.42 1.27
C PHE A 150 -5.13 -2.40 0.13
N ARG A 151 -4.05 -2.33 -0.66
CA ARG A 151 -3.95 -1.55 -1.89
C ARG A 151 -3.65 -2.49 -3.04
N SER A 152 -4.42 -2.38 -4.11
CA SER A 152 -4.13 -3.14 -5.31
C SER A 152 -3.15 -2.36 -6.20
N LEU A 153 -2.11 -3.04 -6.66
CA LEU A 153 -1.24 -2.60 -7.76
C LEU A 153 -1.81 -3.02 -9.12
N SER A 154 -2.97 -3.71 -9.13
CA SER A 154 -3.71 -4.08 -10.32
C SER A 154 -5.16 -3.64 -10.21
N ALA A 155 -5.56 -2.64 -11.00
CA ALA A 155 -6.89 -2.04 -10.91
C ALA A 155 -7.44 -1.70 -12.30
N CYS A 156 -8.76 -1.73 -12.44
CA CYS A 156 -9.45 -1.17 -13.60
C CYS A 156 -9.72 0.31 -13.33
N CYS A 157 -9.12 1.19 -14.14
CA CYS A 157 -9.14 2.63 -13.98
C CYS A 157 -9.79 3.29 -15.20
N SER A 158 -10.81 4.12 -14.99
CA SER A 158 -11.41 4.93 -16.04
C SER A 158 -11.01 6.39 -15.86
N ILE A 159 -10.29 6.94 -16.84
CA ILE A 159 -9.83 8.34 -16.84
C ILE A 159 -10.71 9.11 -17.82
N PHE A 160 -11.49 10.06 -17.31
CA PHE A 160 -12.31 10.97 -18.12
C PHE A 160 -11.57 12.29 -18.31
N LEU A 161 -11.34 12.68 -19.57
CA LEU A 161 -10.69 13.94 -19.93
C LEU A 161 -11.69 14.86 -20.61
N GLN A 162 -12.04 15.95 -19.94
CA GLN A 162 -12.93 16.95 -20.48
C GLN A 162 -12.18 17.89 -21.42
N MET A 163 -12.56 17.90 -22.69
CA MET A 163 -12.03 18.83 -23.70
C MET A 163 -12.87 20.11 -23.70
N SER A 164 -12.37 21.17 -23.06
CA SER A 164 -13.00 22.51 -23.03
C SER A 164 -12.18 23.51 -23.86
N LYS A 165 -12.79 24.65 -24.22
CA LYS A 165 -12.08 25.73 -24.92
C LYS A 165 -10.86 26.24 -24.14
N GLU A 166 -10.97 26.28 -22.80
CA GLU A 166 -9.90 26.73 -21.91
C GLU A 166 -8.65 25.85 -21.98
N MET A 167 -8.76 24.61 -22.46
CA MET A 167 -7.58 23.75 -22.64
C MET A 167 -6.55 24.32 -23.62
N TRP A 168 -6.99 25.16 -24.56
CA TRP A 168 -6.14 25.85 -25.53
C TRP A 168 -5.68 27.24 -25.07
N ASP A 169 -6.11 27.69 -23.89
CA ASP A 169 -5.61 28.93 -23.31
C ASP A 169 -4.25 28.69 -22.62
N PHE A 170 -3.42 29.74 -22.61
CA PHE A 170 -2.12 29.72 -21.97
C PHE A 170 -2.26 29.97 -20.48
N ASP A 171 -1.54 29.19 -19.68
CA ASP A 171 -1.34 29.48 -18.26
C ASP A 171 -0.32 30.62 -18.07
N HIS A 172 -0.23 31.12 -16.84
CA HIS A 172 0.69 32.17 -16.40
C HIS A 172 2.17 31.86 -16.65
N ARG A 173 2.53 30.60 -16.93
CA ARG A 173 3.90 30.17 -17.28
C ARG A 173 4.17 30.09 -18.79
N GLY A 174 3.14 30.22 -19.62
CA GLY A 174 3.25 30.16 -21.08
C GLY A 174 3.00 28.78 -21.70
N ASP A 175 2.65 27.76 -20.92
CA ASP A 175 2.22 26.45 -21.45
C ASP A 175 0.69 26.42 -21.61
N THR A 176 0.17 25.65 -22.57
CA THR A 176 -1.27 25.42 -22.67
C THR A 176 -1.76 24.47 -21.56
N TYR A 177 -3.02 24.62 -21.13
CA TYR A 177 -3.61 23.69 -20.15
C TYR A 177 -3.65 22.24 -20.67
N TYR A 178 -3.81 22.05 -21.99
CA TYR A 178 -3.72 20.74 -22.63
C TYR A 178 -2.36 20.08 -22.42
N GLU A 179 -1.26 20.78 -22.72
CA GLU A 179 0.10 20.25 -22.52
C GLU A 179 0.34 19.91 -21.05
N LYS A 180 -0.11 20.75 -20.11
CA LYS A 180 0.02 20.45 -18.68
C LYS A 180 -0.74 19.19 -18.24
N ALA A 181 -1.92 18.95 -18.80
CA ALA A 181 -2.71 17.77 -18.46
C ALA A 181 -2.09 16.50 -19.05
N VAL A 182 -1.70 16.52 -20.33
CA VAL A 182 -1.21 15.35 -21.06
C VAL A 182 0.27 15.09 -20.78
N ASP A 183 1.13 16.07 -21.07
CA ASP A 183 2.58 15.92 -20.95
C ASP A 183 3.09 16.16 -19.53
N GLY A 184 2.30 16.81 -18.68
CA GLY A 184 2.56 16.94 -17.25
C GLY A 184 1.93 15.81 -16.44
N PHE A 185 0.63 15.95 -16.14
CA PHE A 185 -0.03 15.09 -15.15
C PHE A 185 -0.08 13.60 -15.56
N LEU A 186 -0.53 13.30 -16.79
CA LEU A 186 -0.64 11.90 -17.22
C LEU A 186 0.73 11.25 -17.38
N HIS A 187 1.72 11.99 -17.88
CA HIS A 187 3.09 11.52 -17.97
C HIS A 187 3.67 11.15 -16.59
N ASP A 188 3.52 12.04 -15.60
CA ASP A 188 3.97 11.80 -14.24
C ASP A 188 3.25 10.62 -13.59
N LEU A 189 1.93 10.50 -13.83
CA LEU A 189 1.11 9.39 -13.33
C LEU A 189 1.63 8.05 -13.86
N PHE A 190 1.79 7.91 -15.18
CA PHE A 190 2.26 6.67 -15.80
C PHE A 190 3.71 6.35 -15.43
N THR A 191 4.56 7.37 -15.28
CA THR A 191 5.94 7.21 -14.82
C THR A 191 5.99 6.65 -13.39
N ARG A 192 5.15 7.16 -12.49
CA ARG A 192 5.03 6.64 -11.12
C ARG A 192 4.46 5.22 -11.11
N TRP A 193 3.45 4.93 -11.91
CA TRP A 193 2.91 3.57 -12.04
C TRP A 193 3.96 2.58 -12.54
N LYS A 194 4.77 2.97 -13.52
CA LYS A 194 5.90 2.17 -14.01
C LYS A 194 6.95 1.94 -12.92
N ALA A 195 7.31 2.98 -12.17
CA ALA A 195 8.27 2.88 -11.07
C ALA A 195 7.78 1.96 -9.93
N MET A 196 6.47 1.96 -9.66
CA MET A 196 5.82 1.07 -8.68
C MET A 196 5.48 -0.32 -9.24
N LEU A 197 5.79 -0.59 -10.51
CA LEU A 197 5.48 -1.85 -11.20
C LEU A 197 3.99 -2.21 -11.15
N CYS A 198 3.12 -1.21 -11.22
CA CYS A 198 1.67 -1.38 -11.29
C CYS A 198 1.25 -1.96 -12.64
N GLN A 199 0.13 -2.67 -12.66
CA GLN A 199 -0.51 -3.21 -13.86
C GLN A 199 -2.00 -2.88 -13.83
N HIS A 200 -2.34 -1.70 -14.34
CA HIS A 200 -3.71 -1.25 -14.42
C HIS A 200 -4.30 -1.53 -15.80
N ASP A 201 -5.59 -1.86 -15.84
CA ASP A 201 -6.39 -1.82 -17.05
C ASP A 201 -7.02 -0.43 -17.14
N VAL A 202 -6.66 0.35 -18.15
CA VAL A 202 -6.97 1.77 -18.21
C VAL A 202 -7.84 2.07 -19.42
N THR A 203 -9.03 2.59 -19.18
CA THR A 203 -9.89 3.16 -20.21
C THR A 203 -9.82 4.68 -20.14
N MET A 204 -9.40 5.32 -21.22
CA MET A 204 -9.40 6.78 -21.33
C MET A 204 -10.56 7.21 -22.22
N THR A 205 -11.41 8.10 -21.71
CA THR A 205 -12.55 8.65 -22.46
C THR A 205 -12.39 10.16 -22.55
N LEU A 206 -12.28 10.66 -23.76
CA LEU A 206 -12.31 12.08 -24.06
C LEU A 206 -13.77 12.49 -24.20
N PHE A 207 -14.16 13.59 -23.56
CA PHE A 207 -15.51 14.09 -23.73
C PHE A 207 -15.56 15.62 -23.87
N SER A 208 -16.49 16.10 -24.68
CA SER A 208 -16.68 17.54 -24.91
C SER A 208 -18.15 17.85 -25.13
N ARG A 209 -18.51 19.11 -24.89
CA ARG A 209 -19.85 19.64 -25.13
C ARG A 209 -19.79 20.68 -26.24
N VAL A 210 -20.59 20.48 -27.27
CA VAL A 210 -20.76 21.46 -28.35
C VAL A 210 -22.08 22.19 -28.14
N PHE A 211 -22.03 23.53 -28.14
CA PHE A 211 -23.21 24.37 -28.10
C PHE A 211 -23.57 24.85 -29.51
N TYR A 212 -24.86 24.81 -29.84
CA TYR A 212 -25.38 25.28 -31.11
C TYR A 212 -26.07 26.62 -30.95
N ASP A 213 -25.78 27.54 -31.88
CA ASP A 213 -26.52 28.80 -32.00
C ASP A 213 -27.77 28.58 -32.86
N ALA A 214 -28.84 28.09 -32.23
CA ALA A 214 -30.12 27.83 -32.88
C ALA A 214 -31.29 28.40 -32.06
N LYS A 215 -32.30 28.92 -32.77
CA LYS A 215 -33.51 29.52 -32.15
C LYS A 215 -34.61 28.50 -31.88
N SER A 216 -34.65 27.39 -32.62
CA SER A 216 -35.63 26.31 -32.47
C SER A 216 -35.02 24.96 -32.87
N LEU A 217 -35.65 23.87 -32.40
CA LEU A 217 -35.25 22.50 -32.76
C LEU A 217 -35.43 22.20 -34.26
N ASP A 218 -36.33 22.91 -34.95
CA ASP A 218 -36.58 22.75 -36.39
C ASP A 218 -35.39 23.19 -37.26
N ALA A 219 -34.45 23.95 -36.70
CA ALA A 219 -33.22 24.33 -37.39
C ALA A 219 -32.27 23.15 -37.61
N PHE A 220 -32.45 22.05 -36.88
CA PHE A 220 -31.63 20.85 -36.99
C PHE A 220 -32.30 19.80 -37.89
N PRO A 221 -31.52 19.02 -38.67
CA PRO A 221 -32.03 17.87 -39.39
C PRO A 221 -32.80 16.92 -38.47
N GLN A 222 -33.94 16.39 -38.93
CA GLN A 222 -34.81 15.51 -38.11
C GLN A 222 -34.06 14.33 -37.47
N CYS A 223 -33.06 13.77 -38.14
CA CYS A 223 -32.26 12.68 -37.60
C CYS A 223 -31.38 13.08 -36.40
N LEU A 224 -31.02 14.35 -36.25
CA LEU A 224 -30.15 14.85 -35.19
C LEU A 224 -30.92 15.43 -34.00
N GLN A 225 -32.20 15.81 -34.19
CA GLN A 225 -33.02 16.41 -33.14
C GLN A 225 -33.13 15.55 -31.87
N GLN A 226 -33.08 14.22 -32.01
CA GLN A 226 -33.13 13.29 -30.87
C GLN A 226 -31.87 13.28 -29.99
N TYR A 227 -30.74 13.76 -30.51
CA TYR A 227 -29.46 13.79 -29.78
C TYR A 227 -29.16 15.17 -29.17
N ILE A 228 -29.96 16.18 -29.50
CA ILE A 228 -29.77 17.56 -29.07
C ILE A 228 -30.52 17.80 -27.76
N ASN A 229 -29.77 18.17 -26.73
CA ASN A 229 -30.30 18.51 -25.42
C ASN A 229 -30.41 20.02 -25.23
N THR A 230 -31.28 20.44 -24.30
CA THR A 230 -31.45 21.86 -23.94
C THR A 230 -30.95 22.09 -22.51
N ASP A 231 -30.07 23.07 -22.34
CA ASP A 231 -29.54 23.49 -21.04
C ASP A 231 -30.58 24.31 -20.24
N HIS A 232 -30.36 24.51 -18.94
CA HIS A 232 -31.20 25.34 -18.07
C HIS A 232 -31.38 26.80 -18.56
N ARG A 233 -30.49 27.28 -19.43
CA ARG A 233 -30.55 28.60 -20.07
C ARG A 233 -31.23 28.60 -21.44
N GLY A 234 -31.82 27.49 -21.87
CA GLY A 234 -32.47 27.36 -23.17
C GLY A 234 -31.49 27.21 -24.35
N ARG A 235 -30.22 26.88 -24.10
CA ARG A 235 -29.20 26.67 -25.15
C ARG A 235 -29.19 25.21 -25.60
N PHE A 236 -29.14 24.98 -26.90
CA PHE A 236 -29.02 23.64 -27.46
C PHE A 236 -27.58 23.14 -27.42
N TYR A 237 -27.37 21.88 -27.02
CA TYR A 237 -26.05 21.27 -26.95
C TYR A 237 -26.07 19.76 -27.26
N GLU A 238 -24.92 19.24 -27.64
CA GLU A 238 -24.65 17.80 -27.80
C GLU A 238 -23.35 17.45 -27.06
N ASP A 239 -23.36 16.31 -26.36
CA ASP A 239 -22.20 15.78 -25.65
C ASP A 239 -21.54 14.68 -26.49
N PHE A 240 -20.26 14.85 -26.76
CA PHE A 240 -19.44 13.91 -27.51
C PHE A 240 -18.54 13.13 -26.56
N TYR A 241 -18.49 11.81 -26.75
CA TYR A 241 -17.61 10.89 -26.03
C TYR A 241 -16.80 10.09 -27.04
N ARG A 242 -15.49 9.97 -26.83
CA ARG A 242 -14.57 9.21 -27.68
C ARG A 242 -13.55 8.44 -26.87
#